data_AF-A0A968BMD5-F1
#
_entry.id   AF-A0A968BMD5-F1
#
_cell.length_a   1.000
_cell.length_b   1.000
_cell.length_c   1.000
_cell.angle_alpha   90.00
_cell.angle_beta   90.00
_cell.angle_gamma   90.00
#
_symmetry.space_group_name_H-M   'P 1'
#
loop_
_entity.id
_entity.type
_entity.pdbx_description
1 polymer ?
#
loop_
_entity_poly.entity_id
_entity_poly.type
_entity_poly.pdbx_seq_one_letter_code
_entity_poly.pdbx_strand_id
1 'polypeptide(L)'
;NAFESLVMEDRAVTPLAQVAPSSESVIEYVASHPEAIGYLSMGWVSSGVKVLSIEGELPTSRSAELGSYPLSRDLWLVTGESPSEPVEAFHRFVLAPAGQQIVGRSLGRVR
;
A
#
# COMPACT_ATOMS: atom_id res chain seq x y z
N ASN A 1 -1.42 -9.76 -8.32
CA ASN A 1 -1.61 -8.62 -7.39
C ASN A 1 -0.74 -8.83 -6.14
N ALA A 2 -0.29 -7.78 -5.42
CA ALA A 2 0.60 -7.95 -4.26
C ALA A 2 -0.02 -8.82 -3.15
N PHE A 3 -1.30 -8.63 -2.88
CA PHE A 3 -2.04 -9.48 -1.93
C PHE A 3 -2.05 -10.95 -2.36
N GLU A 4 -2.29 -11.23 -3.64
CA GLU A 4 -2.28 -12.61 -4.15
C GLU A 4 -0.91 -13.26 -3.98
N SER A 5 0.17 -12.54 -4.32
CA SER A 5 1.54 -13.05 -4.18
C SER A 5 1.97 -13.25 -2.74
N LEU A 6 1.55 -12.37 -1.82
CA LEU A 6 1.97 -12.40 -0.41
C LEU A 6 1.08 -13.28 0.49
N VAL A 7 -0.19 -13.51 0.12
CA VAL A 7 -1.19 -14.16 0.98
C VAL A 7 -1.83 -15.38 0.34
N MET A 8 -2.08 -15.33 -0.98
CA MET A 8 -2.88 -16.37 -1.62
C MET A 8 -2.04 -17.60 -2.02
N GLU A 9 -0.73 -17.46 -2.22
CA GLU A 9 0.19 -18.58 -2.54
C GLU A 9 -0.39 -19.48 -3.65
N ASP A 10 -0.67 -18.88 -4.80
CA ASP A 10 -1.27 -19.51 -6.01
C ASP A 10 -2.73 -19.99 -5.88
N ARG A 11 -3.40 -19.75 -4.76
CA ARG A 11 -4.84 -20.05 -4.61
C ARG A 11 -5.69 -19.06 -5.40
N ALA A 12 -6.70 -19.60 -6.09
CA ALA A 12 -7.68 -18.78 -6.80
C ALA A 12 -8.56 -17.99 -5.82
N VAL A 13 -8.84 -16.73 -6.17
CA VAL A 13 -9.88 -15.94 -5.51
C VAL A 13 -11.23 -16.65 -5.71
N THR A 14 -12.04 -16.73 -4.66
CA THR A 14 -13.38 -17.31 -4.76
C THR A 14 -14.21 -16.58 -5.82
N PRO A 15 -14.98 -17.29 -6.67
CA PRO A 15 -15.84 -16.65 -7.68
C PRO A 15 -16.97 -15.80 -7.07
N LEU A 16 -17.20 -15.93 -5.76
CA LEU A 16 -18.16 -15.12 -5.01
C LEU A 16 -17.58 -13.79 -4.51
N ALA A 17 -16.28 -13.54 -4.69
CA ALA A 17 -15.66 -12.30 -4.25
C ALA A 17 -16.16 -11.13 -5.09
N GLN A 18 -16.62 -10.07 -4.42
CA GLN A 18 -16.94 -8.82 -5.09
C GLN A 18 -15.64 -8.12 -5.52
N VAL A 19 -15.53 -7.83 -6.81
CA VAL A 19 -14.41 -7.03 -7.35
C VAL A 19 -14.72 -5.55 -7.15
N ALA A 20 -13.80 -4.83 -6.53
CA ALA A 20 -13.87 -3.39 -6.33
C ALA A 20 -12.79 -2.68 -7.18
N PRO A 21 -13.10 -1.55 -7.84
CA PRO A 21 -12.16 -0.87 -8.74
C PRO A 21 -11.10 -0.02 -8.01
N SER A 22 -11.30 0.32 -6.73
CA SER A 22 -10.37 1.15 -5.96
C SER A 22 -10.40 0.83 -4.46
N SER A 23 -9.39 1.33 -3.73
CA SER A 23 -9.36 1.27 -2.26
C SER A 23 -10.60 1.93 -1.63
N GLU A 24 -11.07 3.04 -2.21
CA GLU A 24 -12.26 3.75 -1.73
C GLU A 24 -13.50 2.88 -1.88
N SER A 25 -13.68 2.20 -3.02
CA SER A 25 -14.78 1.28 -3.22
C SER A 25 -14.74 0.07 -2.26
N VAL A 26 -13.55 -0.42 -1.90
CA VAL A 26 -13.41 -1.45 -0.85
C VAL A 26 -13.89 -0.91 0.51
N ILE A 27 -13.49 0.31 0.87
CA ILE A 27 -13.90 0.96 2.13
C ILE A 27 -15.42 1.13 2.18
N GLU A 28 -16.02 1.69 1.13
CA GLU A 28 -17.46 1.90 1.03
C GLU A 28 -18.24 0.59 1.15
N TYR A 29 -17.76 -0.46 0.46
CA TYR A 29 -18.39 -1.77 0.50
C TYR A 29 -18.31 -2.40 1.89
N VAL A 30 -17.12 -2.42 2.50
CA VAL A 30 -16.93 -2.98 3.85
C VAL A 30 -17.68 -2.19 4.90
N ALA A 31 -17.72 -0.86 4.79
CA ALA A 31 -18.47 -0.01 5.72
C ALA A 31 -19.99 -0.25 5.66
N SER A 32 -20.53 -0.63 4.49
CA SER A 32 -21.95 -0.89 4.30
C SER A 32 -22.36 -2.36 4.50
N HIS A 33 -21.41 -3.29 4.58
CA HIS A 33 -21.66 -4.73 4.71
C HIS A 33 -20.88 -5.31 5.90
N PRO A 34 -21.52 -5.47 7.07
CA PRO A 34 -20.83 -5.86 8.32
C PRO A 34 -20.06 -7.19 8.26
N GLU A 35 -20.42 -8.10 7.36
CA GLU A 35 -19.77 -9.41 7.18
C GLU A 35 -18.65 -9.38 6.11
N ALA A 36 -18.44 -8.24 5.44
CA ALA A 36 -17.45 -8.13 4.39
C ALA A 36 -16.03 -7.94 4.95
N ILE A 37 -15.06 -8.51 4.24
CA ILE A 37 -13.63 -8.27 4.43
C ILE A 37 -13.00 -7.97 3.08
N GLY A 38 -12.02 -7.07 3.08
CA GLY A 38 -11.28 -6.69 1.88
C GLY A 38 -9.86 -6.28 2.22
N TYR A 39 -9.06 -6.08 1.18
CA TYR A 39 -7.70 -5.56 1.29
C TYR A 39 -7.56 -4.30 0.43
N LEU A 40 -6.73 -3.37 0.88
CA LEU A 40 -6.48 -2.10 0.21
C LEU A 40 -5.07 -1.59 0.56
N SER A 41 -4.61 -0.56 -0.16
CA SER A 41 -3.32 0.05 0.15
C SER A 41 -3.39 0.87 1.45
N MET A 42 -2.42 0.66 2.36
CA MET A 42 -2.34 1.31 3.68
C MET A 42 -2.58 2.82 3.66
N GLY A 43 -2.13 3.52 2.62
CA GLY A 43 -2.31 4.97 2.47
C GLY A 43 -3.76 5.45 2.37
N TRP A 44 -4.73 4.53 2.22
CA TRP A 44 -6.15 4.83 2.12
C TRP A 44 -6.95 4.46 3.37
N VAL A 45 -6.30 3.92 4.41
CA VAL A 45 -6.98 3.56 5.66
C VAL A 45 -7.70 4.78 6.24
N SER A 46 -9.01 4.65 6.50
CA SER A 46 -9.87 5.71 7.02
C SER A 46 -10.68 5.23 8.22
N SER A 47 -11.32 6.15 8.95
CA SER A 47 -12.09 5.85 10.16
C SER A 47 -13.41 5.09 9.94
N GLY A 48 -13.73 4.72 8.69
CA GLY A 48 -14.98 4.04 8.34
C GLY A 48 -14.94 2.51 8.40
N VAL A 49 -13.76 1.91 8.60
CA VAL A 49 -13.56 0.46 8.62
C VAL A 49 -12.65 0.04 9.76
N LYS A 50 -12.81 -1.20 10.22
CA LYS A 50 -11.92 -1.80 11.22
C LYS A 50 -10.69 -2.38 10.53
N VAL A 51 -9.51 -1.85 10.84
CA VAL A 51 -8.23 -2.42 10.39
C VAL A 51 -7.88 -3.62 11.26
N LEU A 52 -7.47 -4.72 10.64
CA LEU A 52 -6.99 -5.92 11.32
C LEU A 52 -5.47 -5.91 11.42
N SER A 53 -4.95 -6.35 12.57
CA SER A 53 -3.54 -6.67 12.70
C SER A 53 -3.24 -8.01 12.05
N ILE A 54 -2.02 -8.16 11.54
CA ILE A 54 -1.49 -9.42 11.02
C ILE A 54 -0.28 -9.76 11.88
N GLU A 55 -0.28 -10.95 12.47
CA GLU A 55 0.76 -11.39 13.43
C GLU A 55 0.99 -10.39 14.58
N GLY A 56 -0.08 -9.72 15.03
CA GLY A 56 -0.03 -8.74 16.13
C GLY A 56 0.40 -7.32 15.71
N GLU A 57 0.80 -7.10 14.46
CA GLU A 57 1.25 -5.80 13.96
C GLU A 57 0.15 -5.08 13.15
N LEU A 58 0.00 -3.77 13.35
CA LEU A 58 -0.91 -2.92 12.57
C LEU A 58 -0.17 -2.24 11.41
N PRO A 59 -0.82 -2.04 10.25
CA PRO A 59 -0.22 -1.35 9.11
C PRO A 59 -0.12 0.14 9.38
N THR A 60 0.99 0.56 9.97
CA THR A 60 1.34 1.96 10.23
C THR A 60 2.56 2.38 9.42
N SER A 61 2.73 3.68 9.17
CA SER A 61 3.95 4.21 8.51
C SER A 61 5.23 3.73 9.21
N ARG A 62 5.21 3.61 10.54
CA ARG A 62 6.34 3.09 11.34
C ARG A 62 6.59 1.62 11.07
N SER A 63 5.56 0.78 11.13
CA SER A 63 5.71 -0.67 10.87
C SER A 63 6.13 -0.97 9.42
N ALA A 64 5.70 -0.13 8.48
CA ALA A 64 6.13 -0.22 7.09
C ALA A 64 7.62 0.19 6.94
N GLU A 65 8.04 1.29 7.58
CA GLU A 65 9.44 1.73 7.56
C GLU A 65 10.40 0.71 8.21
N LEU A 66 9.95 0.05 9.28
CA LEU A 66 10.71 -0.98 9.97
C LEU A 66 10.67 -2.34 9.25
N GLY A 67 9.80 -2.51 8.25
CA GLY A 67 9.55 -3.81 7.62
C GLY A 67 8.92 -4.83 8.57
N SER A 68 8.36 -4.40 9.71
CA SER A 68 7.76 -5.29 10.71
C SER A 68 6.34 -5.72 10.34
N TYR A 69 5.64 -4.94 9.50
CA TYR A 69 4.35 -5.35 8.99
C TYR A 69 4.52 -6.36 7.84
N PRO A 70 3.97 -7.59 7.95
CA PRO A 70 4.29 -8.70 7.05
C PRO A 70 3.71 -8.52 5.63
N LEU A 71 2.64 -7.74 5.48
CA LEU A 71 2.01 -7.48 4.18
C LEU A 71 2.45 -6.13 3.62
N SER A 72 3.77 -5.93 3.52
CA SER A 72 4.38 -4.75 2.93
C SER A 72 5.06 -5.08 1.60
N ARG A 73 5.26 -4.07 0.75
CA ARG A 73 5.99 -4.19 -0.50
C ARG A 73 6.79 -2.93 -0.76
N ASP A 74 7.93 -3.09 -1.41
CA ASP A 74 8.72 -1.95 -1.86
C ASP A 74 8.05 -1.26 -3.05
N LEU A 75 8.18 0.07 -3.07
CA LEU A 75 7.85 0.90 -4.22
C LEU A 75 9.15 1.33 -4.86
N TRP A 76 9.34 0.87 -6.10
CA TRP A 76 10.53 1.18 -6.87
C TRP A 76 10.25 2.34 -7.82
N LEU A 77 11.15 3.32 -7.84
CA LEU A 77 11.25 4.28 -8.92
C LEU A 77 12.36 3.80 -9.85
N VAL A 78 11.99 3.49 -11.09
CA VAL A 78 12.90 2.86 -12.06
C VAL A 78 13.12 3.81 -13.23
N THR A 79 14.39 4.04 -13.56
CA THR A 79 14.82 4.84 -14.71
C THR A 79 15.77 4.03 -15.59
N GLY A 80 15.88 4.39 -16.87
CA GLY A 80 16.93 3.84 -17.74
C GLY A 80 18.33 4.33 -17.32
N GLU A 81 19.37 3.75 -17.91
CA GLU A 81 20.78 4.02 -17.56
C GLU A 81 21.22 5.49 -17.77
N SER A 82 20.50 6.25 -18.59
CA SER A 82 20.81 7.66 -18.87
C SER A 82 19.52 8.48 -18.85
N PRO A 83 18.96 8.75 -17.65
CA PRO A 83 17.76 9.57 -17.54
C PRO A 83 18.05 11.00 -18.01
N SER A 84 17.04 11.65 -18.59
CA SER A 84 17.15 13.07 -18.92
C SER A 84 17.31 13.91 -17.64
N GLU A 85 17.84 15.12 -17.78
CA GLU A 85 18.04 16.02 -16.65
C GLU A 85 16.76 16.25 -15.80
N PRO A 86 15.55 16.41 -16.40
CA PRO A 86 14.33 16.51 -15.62
C PRO A 86 13.99 15.25 -14.81
N VAL A 87 14.30 14.06 -15.33
CA VAL A 87 14.07 12.79 -14.63
C VAL A 87 15.04 12.67 -13.45
N GLU A 88 16.31 13.01 -13.66
CA GLU A 88 17.32 13.02 -12.60
C GLU A 88 16.98 14.05 -11.51
N ALA A 89 16.51 15.24 -11.90
CA ALA A 89 16.03 16.26 -10.97
C ALA A 89 14.84 15.78 -10.14
N PHE A 90 13.90 15.06 -10.75
CA PHE A 90 12.79 14.44 -10.03
C PHE A 90 13.27 13.35 -9.06
N HIS A 91 14.24 12.52 -9.47
CA HIS A 91 14.84 11.50 -8.62
C HIS A 91 15.45 12.11 -7.35
N ARG A 92 16.25 13.17 -7.52
CA ARG A 92 16.82 13.93 -6.40
C ARG A 92 15.74 14.55 -5.52
N PHE A 93 14.65 15.05 -6.09
CA PHE A 93 13.54 15.61 -5.33
C PHE A 93 12.83 14.55 -4.47
N VAL A 94 12.53 13.38 -5.04
CA VAL A 94 11.88 12.27 -4.33
C VAL A 94 12.72 11.81 -3.13
N LEU A 95 14.04 11.75 -3.29
CA LEU A 95 14.97 11.36 -2.23
C LEU A 95 15.30 12.50 -1.24
N ALA A 96 15.06 13.76 -1.62
CA ALA A 96 15.29 14.91 -0.74
C ALA A 96 14.29 14.94 0.43
N PRO A 97 14.61 15.66 1.52
CA PRO A 97 13.72 15.76 2.68
C PRO A 97 12.29 16.21 2.34
N ALA A 98 12.14 17.11 1.37
CA ALA A 98 10.82 17.57 0.93
C ALA A 98 10.01 16.46 0.26
N GLY A 99 10.62 15.67 -0.62
CA GLY A 99 9.97 14.52 -1.25
C GLY A 99 9.62 13.44 -0.23
N GLN A 100 10.55 13.11 0.66
CA GLN A 100 10.33 12.12 1.73
C GLN A 100 9.22 12.54 2.70
N GLN A 101 9.07 13.84 2.99
CA GLN A 101 7.95 14.34 3.79
C GLN A 101 6.59 14.18 3.10
N ILE A 102 6.53 14.21 1.76
CA ILE A 102 5.29 13.99 1.02
C ILE A 102 4.92 12.51 1.08
N VAL A 103 5.86 11.63 0.74
CA VAL A 103 5.65 10.17 0.73
C VAL A 103 5.34 9.62 2.12
N GLY A 104 6.04 10.11 3.15
CA GLY A 104 5.90 9.70 4.54
C GLY A 104 4.50 9.91 5.13
N ARG A 105 3.66 10.74 4.50
CA ARG A 105 2.26 10.95 4.94
C ARG A 105 1.40 9.71 4.77
N SER A 106 1.67 8.88 3.76
CA SER A 106 0.74 7.81 3.35
C SER A 106 1.41 6.46 3.12
N LEU A 107 2.71 6.43 2.81
CA LEU A 107 3.38 5.21 2.34
C LEU A 107 4.61 4.82 3.17
N GLY A 108 5.05 5.65 4.11
CA GLY A 108 6.32 5.48 4.82
C GLY A 108 7.50 6.11 4.06
N ARG A 109 8.73 5.63 4.29
CA ARG A 109 9.92 6.13 3.56
C ARG A 109 10.09 5.40 2.23
N VAL A 110 10.34 6.15 1.17
CA VAL A 110 10.79 5.62 -0.13
C VAL A 110 12.32 5.63 -0.13
N ARG A 111 12.93 4.49 -0.42
CA ARG A 111 14.38 4.34 -0.52
C ARG A 111 14.84 4.44 -1.97
#